data_AF-A0A3D0U8P8-F1
#
_entry.id   AF-A0A3D0U8P8-F1
#
_cell.length_a   1.000
_cell.length_b   1.000
_cell.length_c   1.000
_cell.angle_alpha   90.00
_cell.angle_beta   90.00
_cell.angle_gamma   90.00
#
_symmetry.space_group_name_H-M   'P 1'
#
loop_
_entity.id
_entity.type
_entity.pdbx_description
1 polymer ?
#
loop_
_entity_poly.entity_id
_entity_poly.type
_entity_poly.pdbx_seq_one_letter_code
_entity_poly.pdbx_strand_id
1 'polypeptide(L)' 'MNALFDTNVILDLLLDREPFNAPATWLISQAEAGAINGSLCATTLTNIFYI' A
#
# COMPACT_ATOMS: atom_id res chain seq x y z
N MET A 1 6.48 -12.68 7.21
CA MET A 1 6.49 -12.73 5.73
C MET A 1 6.84 -11.33 5.22
N ASN A 2 7.65 -11.21 4.17
CA ASN A 2 8.00 -9.91 3.59
C ASN A 2 7.08 -9.60 2.39
N ALA A 3 6.58 -8.36 2.30
CA ALA A 3 5.75 -7.89 1.20
C ALA A 3 6.27 -6.53 0.70
N LEU A 4 6.56 -6.42 -0.60
CA LEU A 4 6.85 -5.15 -1.26
C LEU A 4 5.56 -4.66 -1.92
N PHE A 5 5.05 -3.51 -1.51
CA PHE A 5 3.85 -2.94 -2.10
C PHE A 5 4.20 -2.05 -3.30
N ASP A 6 3.46 -2.24 -4.40
CA ASP A 6 3.50 -1.33 -5.53
C ASP A 6 2.81 0.01 -5.18
N THR A 7 3.12 1.04 -5.95
CA THR A 7 2.49 2.36 -5.85
C THR A 7 0.96 2.27 -5.93
N ASN A 8 0.40 1.42 -6.81
CA ASN A 8 -1.05 1.32 -6.94
C ASN A 8 -1.74 0.81 -5.69
N VAL A 9 -1.14 -0.12 -4.93
CA VAL A 9 -1.75 -0.61 -3.68
C VAL A 9 -1.90 0.53 -2.67
N ILE A 10 -0.91 1.41 -2.60
CA ILE A 10 -0.97 2.58 -1.72
C ILE A 10 -1.99 3.60 -2.25
N LEU A 11 -2.07 3.82 -3.56
CA LEU A 11 -3.10 4.68 -4.14
C LEU A 11 -4.51 4.12 -3.94
N ASP A 12 -4.69 2.80 -4.01
CA ASP A 12 -6.00 2.16 -3.82
C ASP A 12 -6.51 2.35 -2.40
N LEU A 13 -5.60 2.34 -1.41
CA LEU A 13 -5.90 2.74 -0.03
C LEU A 13 -6.16 4.25 0.10
N LEU A 14 -5.23 5.09 -0.36
CA LEU A 14 -5.27 6.54 -0.08
C LEU A 14 -6.39 7.27 -0.83
N LEU A 15 -6.80 6.76 -2.00
CA LEU A 15 -7.76 7.42 -2.88
C LEU A 15 -9.10 6.67 -2.98
N ASP A 16 -9.34 5.67 -2.13
CA ASP A 16 -10.56 4.85 -2.15
C ASP A 16 -10.91 4.26 -3.54
N ARG A 17 -9.91 3.72 -4.26
CA ARG A 17 -10.11 3.21 -5.61
C ARG A 17 -10.74 1.83 -5.60
N GLU A 18 -11.90 1.72 -6.22
CA GLU A 18 -12.51 0.43 -6.53
C GLU A 18 -11.87 -0.21 -7.77
N PRO A 19 -11.73 -1.56 -7.80
CA PRO A 19 -12.25 -2.54 -6.84
C PRO A 19 -11.28 -2.92 -5.71
N PHE A 20 -10.17 -2.20 -5.54
CA PHE A 20 -9.01 -2.67 -4.76
C PHE A 20 -8.81 -1.99 -3.42
N ASN A 21 -9.64 -1.02 -3.05
CA ASN A 21 -9.56 -0.36 -1.75
C ASN A 21 -9.64 -1.35 -0.57
N ALA A 22 -10.66 -2.23 -0.57
CA ALA A 22 -10.84 -3.20 0.50
C ALA A 22 -9.63 -4.15 0.68
N PRO A 23 -9.12 -4.81 -0.38
CA PRO A 23 -7.92 -5.65 -0.23
C PRO A 23 -6.65 -4.84 0.10
N ALA A 24 -6.49 -3.61 -0.41
CA ALA A 24 -5.36 -2.76 -0.05
C ALA A 24 -5.39 -2.38 1.44
N THR A 25 -6.54 -1.96 1.95
CA THR A 25 -6.76 -1.64 3.37
C THR A 25 -6.43 -2.83 4.26
N TRP A 26 -6.91 -4.03 3.89
CA TRP A 26 -6.60 -5.24 4.63
C TRP A 26 -5.08 -5.50 4.67
N LEU A 27 -4.40 -5.46 3.52
CA LEU A 27 -2.96 -5.69 3.44
C LEU A 27 -2.14 -4.70 4.28
N ILE A 28 -2.50 -3.42 4.24
CA ILE A 28 -1.80 -2.39 5.02
C ILE A 28 -2.06 -2.58 6.52
N SER A 29 -3.28 -2.93 6.93
CA SER A 29 -3.56 -3.25 8.35
C SER A 29 -2.74 -4.44 8.87
N GLN A 30 -2.45 -5.44 8.02
CA GLN A 30 -1.59 -6.56 8.40
C GLN A 30 -0.13 -6.12 8.62
N ALA A 31 0.34 -5.12 7.86
CA ALA A 31 1.66 -4.53 8.05
C ALA A 31 1.71 -3.67 9.33
N GLU A 32 0.68 -2.87 9.59
CA GLU A 32 0.53 -2.08 10.82
C GLU A 32 0.47 -2.96 12.08
N ALA A 33 -0.22 -4.11 12.00
CA ALA A 33 -0.29 -5.09 13.07
C ALA A 33 1.00 -5.93 13.24
N GLY A 34 2.02 -5.72 12.40
CA GLY A 34 3.28 -6.47 12.43
C GLY A 34 3.17 -7.93 11.96
N ALA A 35 2.04 -8.34 11.37
CA ALA A 35 1.84 -9.68 10.85
C ALA A 35 2.66 -9.92 9.57
N ILE A 36 2.91 -8.86 8.79
CA ILE A 36 3.82 -8.86 7.65
C ILE A 36 4.81 -7.69 7.76
N ASN A 37 6.01 -7.89 7.24
CA ASN A 37 6.99 -6.82 7.10
C ASN A 37 6.79 -6.16 5.73
N GLY A 38 6.14 -4.99 5.75
CA GLY A 38 5.81 -4.22 4.55
C GLY A 38 6.93 -3.27 4.16
N SER A 39 7.30 -3.26 2.88
CA SER A 39 8.27 -2.34 2.30
C SER A 39 7.67 -1.58 1.13
N LEU A 40 8.20 -0.38 0.88
CA LEU A 40 7.94 0.42 -0.31
C LEU A 40 9.25 0.75 -1.01
N CYS A 41 9.21 0.89 -2.33
CA CYS A 41 10.31 1.51 -3.04
C CYS A 41 10.38 3.00 -2.68
N ALA A 42 11.58 3.56 -2.54
CA ALA A 42 11.74 5.00 -2.27
C ALA A 42 11.04 5.87 -3.34
N THR A 43 11.01 5.41 -4.59
CA THR A 43 10.32 6.06 -5.70
C THR A 43 8.79 6.06 -5.55
N THR A 44 8.20 5.12 -4.81
CA THR A 44 6.76 5.10 -4.54
C THR A 44 6.33 6.35 -3.76
N LEU A 45 7.14 6.80 -2.80
CA LEU A 45 6.86 8.02 -2.03
C LEU A 45 6.84 9.26 -2.94
N THR A 46 7.81 9.38 -3.85
CA THR A 46 7.84 10.52 -4.79
C THR A 46 6.75 10.43 -5.84
N ASN A 47 6.35 9.23 -6.26
CA ASN A 47 5.28 9.06 -7.24
C ASN A 47 3.92 9.48 -6.69
N ILE A 48 3.61 9.11 -5.43
CA ILE A 48 2.34 9.48 -4.79
C ILE A 48 2.24 10.99 -4.61
N PHE A 49 3.35 11.71 -4.40
CA PHE A 49 3.35 13.18 -4.31
C PHE A 49 2.82 13.88 -5.59
N TYR A 50 2.95 13.25 -6.76
CA TYR A 50 2.52 13.84 -8.04
C TYR A 50 1.11 13.45 -8.47
N ILE A 51 0.41 12.63 -7.70
CA ILE A 51 -0.93 12.12 -8.00
C ILE A 51 -1.93 12.77 -7.04
#